data_AF-A0A970YFI2-F1
#
_entry.id   AF-A0A970YFI2-F1
#
_cell.length_a   1.000
_cell.length_b   1.000
_cell.length_c   1.000
_cell.angle_alpha   90.00
_cell.angle_beta   90.00
_cell.angle_gamma   90.00
#
_symmetry.space_group_name_H-M   'P 1'
#
loop_
_entity.id
_entity.type
_entity.pdbx_description
1 polymer ?
#
loop_
_entity_poly.entity_id
_entity_poly.type
_entity_poly.pdbx_seq_one_letter_code
_entity_poly.pdbx_strand_id
1 'polypeptide(L)' 'ASPIFLEAMRRLDLPAERCVFVGDDPRWDLAGPQALGMPALLIDRTGQSGDLHSLAELEARLSR' A
#
# COMPACT_ATOMS: atom_id res chain seq x y z
N ALA A 1 -2.39 13.92 -3.74
CA ALA A 1 -1.83 12.87 -2.87
C ALA A 1 -1.10 13.52 -1.69
N SER A 2 -1.06 12.85 -0.53
CA SER A 2 -0.38 13.37 0.67
C SER A 2 1.13 13.54 0.42
N PRO A 3 1.79 14.60 0.95
CA PRO A 3 3.24 14.81 0.81
C PRO A 3 4.09 13.64 1.30
N ILE A 4 3.55 12.79 2.19
CA ILE A 4 4.30 11.69 2.82
C ILE A 4 4.74 10.61 1.83
N PHE A 5 3.91 10.26 0.84
CA PHE A 5 4.25 9.23 -0.15
C PHE A 5 5.41 9.69 -1.04
N LEU A 6 5.35 10.95 -1.47
CA LEU A 6 6.38 11.56 -2.31
C LEU A 6 7.71 11.65 -1.55
N GLU A 7 7.70 12.03 -0.27
CA GLU A 7 8.91 12.09 0.53
C GLU A 7 9.51 10.69 0.79
N ALA A 8 8.67 9.68 1.03
CA ALA A 8 9.13 8.30 1.18
C ALA A 8 9.81 7.78 -0.10
N MET A 9 9.17 7.96 -1.26
CA MET A 9 9.73 7.60 -2.57
C MET A 9 11.04 8.33 -2.85
N ARG A 10 11.10 9.64 -2.56
CA ARG A 10 12.31 10.46 -2.76
C ARG A 10 13.47 9.97 -1.89
N ARG A 11 13.23 9.54 -0.65
CA ARG A 11 14.27 9.01 0.24
C ARG A 11 14.77 7.63 -0.18
N LEU A 12 13.89 6.81 -0.76
CA LEU A 12 14.21 5.47 -1.23
C LEU A 12 14.78 5.45 -2.65
N ASP A 13 14.71 6.56 -3.38
CA ASP A 13 15.04 6.67 -4.80
C ASP A 13 14.34 5.60 -5.66
N LEU A 14 13.04 5.41 -5.38
CA LEU A 14 12.19 4.43 -6.07
C LEU A 14 10.96 5.12 -6.68
N PRO A 15 10.57 4.73 -7.89
CA PRO A 15 9.33 5.20 -8.50
C PRO A 15 8.12 4.48 -7.88
N ALA A 16 6.92 5.05 -8.05
CA ALA A 16 5.70 4.60 -7.38
C ALA A 16 5.34 3.15 -7.73
N GLU A 17 5.60 2.73 -8.97
CA GLU A 17 5.33 1.38 -9.49
C GLU A 17 6.23 0.31 -8.88
N ARG A 18 7.34 0.73 -8.22
CA ARG A 18 8.25 -0.15 -7.48
C ARG A 18 8.02 -0.09 -5.97
N CYS A 19 6.97 0.59 -5.52
CA CYS A 19 6.54 0.66 -4.13
C CYS A 19 5.17 0.00 -3.99
N VAL A 20 4.88 -0.53 -2.80
CA VAL A 20 3.52 -0.93 -2.42
C VAL A 20 3.18 -0.21 -1.13
N PHE A 21 1.97 0.35 -1.06
CA PHE A 21 1.43 0.88 0.18
C PHE A 21 0.52 -0.16 0.83
N VAL A 22 0.69 -0.39 2.13
CA VAL A 22 -0.16 -1.29 2.92
C VAL A 22 -0.70 -0.49 4.10
N GLY A 23 -2.02 -0.36 4.19
CA GLY A 23 -2.71 0.38 5.25
C GLY A 23 -4.04 -0.27 5.63
N ASP A 24 -4.67 0.19 6.70
CA ASP A 24 -5.87 -0.40 7.31
C ASP A 24 -7.13 0.46 7.21
N ASP A 25 -7.01 1.74 6.79
CA ASP A 25 -8.15 2.62 6.57
C ASP A 25 -8.47 2.78 5.07
N PRO A 26 -9.57 2.21 4.55
CA PRO A 26 -9.90 2.28 3.13
C PRO A 26 -10.12 3.71 2.61
N ARG A 27 -10.45 4.67 3.49
CA ARG A 27 -10.66 6.08 3.09
C ARG A 27 -9.36 6.78 2.76
N TRP A 28 -8.27 6.46 3.46
CA TRP A 28 -7.00 7.17 3.35
C TRP A 28 -5.94 6.38 2.60
N ASP A 29 -5.95 5.05 2.73
CA ASP A 29 -4.84 4.18 2.35
C ASP A 29 -4.93 3.63 0.93
N LEU A 30 -6.07 3.85 0.25
CA LEU A 30 -6.25 3.45 -1.14
C LEU A 30 -6.07 4.64 -2.09
N ALA A 31 -6.86 5.69 -1.93
CA ALA A 31 -6.93 6.79 -2.91
C ALA A 31 -5.61 7.57 -3.03
N GLY A 32 -4.89 7.76 -1.92
CA GLY A 32 -3.64 8.53 -1.89
C GLY A 32 -2.51 7.88 -2.73
N PRO A 33 -2.12 6.64 -2.41
CA PRO A 33 -1.11 5.90 -3.18
C PRO A 33 -1.54 5.60 -4.62
N GLN A 34 -2.79 5.20 -4.84
CA GLN A 34 -3.28 4.88 -6.20
C GLN A 34 -3.24 6.09 -7.13
N ALA A 35 -3.52 7.30 -6.64
CA ALA A 35 -3.41 8.53 -7.42
C ALA A 35 -1.97 8.85 -7.87
N LEU A 36 -0.96 8.20 -7.27
CA LEU A 36 0.45 8.30 -7.66
C LEU A 36 0.92 7.13 -8.54
N GLY A 37 0.03 6.19 -8.88
CA GLY A 37 0.41 4.95 -9.59
C GLY A 37 1.02 3.88 -8.67
N MET A 38 0.96 4.07 -7.35
CA MET A 38 1.46 3.09 -6.38
C MET A 38 0.37 2.05 -6.09
N PRO A 39 0.66 0.74 -6.23
CA PRO A 39 -0.17 -0.32 -5.70
C PRO A 39 -0.51 -0.09 -4.23
N ALA A 40 -1.79 -0.24 -3.87
CA ALA A 40 -2.28 -0.12 -2.50
C ALA A 40 -2.99 -1.42 -2.11
N LEU A 41 -2.67 -1.94 -0.93
CA LEU A 41 -3.30 -3.12 -0.34
C LEU A 41 -3.93 -2.74 1.00
N LEU A 42 -5.19 -3.11 1.20
CA LEU A 42 -5.86 -2.94 2.48
C LEU A 42 -5.60 -4.15 3.37
N ILE A 43 -5.03 -3.96 4.56
CA ILE A 43 -4.94 -5.01 5.58
C ILE A 43 -6.12 -4.90 6.54
N ASP A 44 -6.88 -5.99 6.69
CA ASP A 44 -7.91 -6.13 7.71
C ASP A 44 -7.65 -7.37 8.57
N ARG A 45 -7.12 -7.10 9.77
CA ARG A 45 -6.78 -8.12 10.76
C ARG A 45 -7.98 -8.70 11.48
N THR A 46 -9.18 -8.14 11.27
CA THR A 46 -10.43 -8.71 11.81
C THR A 46 -10.97 -9.85 10.95
N GLY A 47 -10.44 -10.02 9.73
CA GLY A 47 -10.82 -11.10 8.83
C GLY A 47 -12.12 -10.86 8.06
N GLN A 48 -12.62 -9.62 8.00
CA GLN A 48 -13.92 -9.30 7.41
C GLN A 48 -13.80 -8.88 5.95
N SER A 49 -12.93 -7.92 5.65
CA SER A 49 -12.76 -7.33 4.33
C SER A 49 -11.39 -6.65 4.18
N GLY A 50 -10.48 -7.23 3.41
CA GLY A 50 -9.17 -6.67 3.09
C GLY A 50 -8.45 -7.51 2.03
N ASP A 51 -7.43 -6.95 1.39
CA ASP A 51 -6.51 -7.69 0.52
C ASP A 51 -5.60 -8.65 1.29
N LEU A 52 -5.36 -8.34 2.56
CA LEU A 52 -4.51 -9.10 3.49
C LEU A 52 -5.21 -9.22 4.84
N HIS A 53 -5.06 -10.36 5.50
CA HIS A 53 -5.47 -10.52 6.90
C HIS A 53 -4.28 -10.44 7.87
N SER A 54 -3.07 -10.65 7.36
CA SER A 54 -1.81 -10.52 8.08
C SER A 54 -0.69 -10.05 7.14
N LEU A 55 0.37 -9.46 7.70
CA LEU A 55 1.56 -9.12 6.91
C LEU A 55 2.34 -10.34 6.42
N ALA A 56 2.07 -11.52 6.99
CA ALA A 56 2.69 -12.77 6.53
C ALA A 56 2.24 -13.16 5.10
N GLU A 57 1.10 -12.65 4.64
CA GLU A 57 0.58 -12.88 3.28
C GLU A 57 1.26 -12.00 2.22
N LEU A 58 2.07 -11.01 2.63
CA LEU A 58 2.60 -10.00 1.72
C LEU A 58 3.51 -10.59 0.64
N GLU A 59 4.39 -11.52 1.00
CA GLU A 59 5.29 -12.18 0.05
C GLU A 59 4.50 -12.93 -1.04
N ALA A 60 3.50 -13.71 -0.63
CA ALA A 60 2.63 -14.43 -1.55
C ALA A 60 1.82 -13.47 -2.44
N ARG A 61 1.45 -12.29 -1.93
CA ARG A 61 0.70 -11.28 -2.68
C ARG A 61 1.55 -10.57 -3.74
N LEU A 62 2.80 -10.28 -3.43
CA LEU A 62 3.74 -9.58 -4.32
C LEU A 62 4.38 -10.49 -5.37
N SER A 63 4.38 -11.79 -5.13
CA SER A 63 4.92 -12.79 -6.06
C SER A 63 3.94 -13.23 -7.16
N ARG A 64 2.74 -12.64 -7.20
CA ARG A 64 1.70 -12.89 -8.21
C ARG A 64 1.76 -11.86 -9.32
#